data_AF-A0A3D3R7A6-F1
#
_entry.id   AF-A0A3D3R7A6-F1
#
_cell.length_a   1.000
_cell.length_b   1.000
_cell.length_c   1.000
_cell.angle_alpha   90.00
_cell.angle_beta   90.00
_cell.angle_gamma   90.00
#
_symmetry.space_group_name_H-M   'P 1'
#
loop_
_entity.id
_entity.type
_entity.pdbx_description
1 polymer ?
#
loop_
_entity_poly.entity_id
_entity_poly.type
_entity_poly.pdbx_seq_one_letter_code
_entity_poly.pdbx_strand_id
1 'polypeptide(L)'
;MSLTNEVPQMSLFAPPCQRWKMACEISESSQADYIPEDQITQDAVDYLKSQDEALYPEIHKACQIFQQDCLSRAELEALILVGESDAEIAEHCDLSPEVVNVYEKLFFSLRHRDTPSDWLLKHTVGAPHFTGFKDHHLRQLWAWFALHGVPEVLDQVIWAYFEELEHTDDMGLSVYLHPGSHVHPDLQAMIADCVTPYFPPLYQWDQVFLRYYQSIQELPISEELQTPPSQDYQTKIKVAYGVLTSGLKVTAAVWDCNLPIKESPTEELENILRILDLQKTASL
;
A
#
# COMPACT_ATOMS: atom_id res chain seq x y z
N MET A 1 -15.39 29.56 18.00
CA MET A 1 -14.42 30.50 17.41
C MET A 1 -14.31 30.14 15.93
N SER A 2 -14.47 31.08 15.01
CA SER A 2 -14.35 30.79 13.57
C SER A 2 -12.88 30.72 13.17
N LEU A 3 -12.41 29.53 12.81
CA LEU A 3 -11.10 29.32 12.16
C LEU A 3 -11.19 29.87 10.73
N THR A 4 -10.81 31.14 10.52
CA THR A 4 -10.74 31.73 9.19
C THR A 4 -9.55 31.13 8.42
N ASN A 5 -9.88 30.47 7.31
CA ASN A 5 -9.00 29.83 6.35
C ASN A 5 -8.17 30.87 5.57
N GLU A 6 -6.98 31.21 6.05
CA GLU A 6 -5.90 31.58 5.14
C GLU A 6 -4.92 30.41 5.15
N VAL A 7 -4.84 29.67 4.03
CA VAL A 7 -3.83 28.63 3.85
C VAL A 7 -2.51 29.36 3.67
N PRO A 8 -1.55 29.29 4.61
CA PRO A 8 -0.22 29.85 4.40
C PRO A 8 0.34 29.26 3.12
N GLN A 9 1.22 30.00 2.47
CA GLN A 9 1.88 29.60 1.24
C GLN A 9 2.87 28.44 1.52
N MET A 10 2.34 27.27 1.87
CA MET A 10 3.11 26.07 2.14
C MET A 10 3.85 25.68 0.87
N SER A 11 5.12 25.31 1.03
CA SER A 11 5.91 24.79 -0.09
C SER A 11 5.18 23.63 -0.75
N LEU A 12 5.07 23.67 -2.08
CA LEU A 12 4.50 22.58 -2.88
C LEU A 12 5.22 21.23 -2.67
N PHE A 13 6.41 21.24 -2.07
CA PHE A 13 7.20 20.04 -1.80
C PHE A 13 7.23 19.65 -0.32
N ALA A 14 6.59 20.43 0.55
CA ALA A 14 6.56 20.13 1.97
C ALA A 14 5.77 18.85 2.26
N PRO A 15 6.26 17.99 3.18
CA PRO A 15 5.57 16.74 3.54
C PRO A 15 4.18 17.01 4.16
N PRO A 16 3.25 16.05 4.10
CA PRO A 16 1.88 16.21 4.61
C PRO A 16 1.80 16.65 6.08
N CYS A 17 2.74 16.20 6.91
CA CYS A 17 2.81 16.51 8.34
C CYS A 17 3.72 17.69 8.70
N GLN A 18 4.01 18.60 7.75
CA GLN A 18 4.95 19.71 7.98
C GLN A 18 4.55 20.58 9.17
N ARG A 19 3.26 20.93 9.31
CA ARG A 19 2.78 21.76 10.42
C ARG A 19 3.05 21.12 11.78
N TRP A 20 2.75 19.82 11.91
CA TRP A 20 3.06 19.08 13.14
C TRP A 20 4.57 19.06 13.45
N LYS A 21 5.42 18.81 12.44
CA LYS A 21 6.88 18.84 12.62
C LYS A 21 7.37 20.20 13.10
N MET A 22 6.88 21.27 12.49
CA MET A 22 7.20 22.64 12.90
C MET A 22 6.74 22.91 14.33
N ALA A 23 5.53 22.46 14.71
CA ALA A 23 5.04 22.61 16.08
C ALA A 23 5.94 21.88 17.10
N CYS A 24 6.40 20.67 16.79
CA CYS A 24 7.37 19.95 17.62
C CYS A 24 8.67 20.74 17.80
N GLU A 25 9.29 21.19 16.70
CA GLU A 25 10.55 21.94 16.72
C GLU A 25 10.45 23.23 17.56
N ILE A 26 9.34 23.96 17.44
CA ILE A 26 9.09 25.19 18.20
C ILE A 26 8.84 24.88 19.68
N SER A 27 8.12 23.80 19.99
CA SER A 27 7.83 23.41 21.36
C SER A 27 9.09 23.02 22.15
N GLU A 28 10.09 22.45 21.45
CA GLU A 28 11.37 22.05 22.02
C GLU A 28 12.38 23.20 22.08
N SER A 29 12.25 24.19 21.19
CA SER A 29 13.15 25.34 21.14
C SER A 29 12.93 26.29 22.33
N SER A 30 14.03 26.72 22.95
CA SER A 30 14.01 27.78 23.97
C SER A 30 13.93 29.19 23.38
N GLN A 31 13.93 29.34 22.05
CA GLN A 31 13.80 30.64 21.39
C GLN A 31 12.33 31.08 21.37
N ALA A 32 12.00 32.07 22.19
CA ALA A 32 10.65 32.57 22.41
C ALA A 32 10.07 33.41 21.24
N ASP A 33 10.85 33.68 20.18
CA ASP A 33 10.51 34.72 19.20
C ASP A 33 9.95 34.18 17.87
N TYR A 34 9.90 32.86 17.67
CA TYR A 34 9.29 32.28 16.47
C TYR A 34 7.79 32.08 16.68
N ILE A 35 6.98 32.88 16.00
CA ILE A 35 5.52 32.78 15.99
C ILE A 35 5.10 32.08 14.69
N PRO A 36 4.43 30.91 14.76
CA PRO A 36 3.82 30.27 13.60
C PRO A 36 2.92 31.21 12.80
N GLU A 37 2.92 31.04 11.47
CA GLU A 37 2.08 31.86 10.58
C GLU A 37 0.60 31.51 10.65
N ASP A 38 0.25 30.28 11.07
CA ASP A 38 -1.14 29.82 11.16
C ASP A 38 -1.57 29.38 12.57
N GLN A 39 -2.85 29.61 12.86
CA GLN A 39 -3.45 29.34 14.17
C GLN A 39 -3.39 27.85 14.54
N ILE A 40 -3.58 26.94 13.58
CA ILE A 40 -3.60 25.49 13.89
C ILE A 40 -2.20 24.99 14.32
N THR A 41 -1.14 25.54 13.75
CA THR A 41 0.24 25.26 14.17
C THR A 41 0.52 25.88 15.54
N GLN A 42 0.03 27.09 15.81
CA GLN A 42 0.15 27.72 17.13
C GLN A 42 -0.60 26.91 18.22
N ASP A 43 -1.84 26.49 17.95
CA ASP A 43 -2.62 25.64 18.86
C ASP A 43 -1.89 24.32 19.13
N ALA A 44 -1.26 23.72 18.10
CA ALA A 44 -0.44 22.53 18.26
C ALA A 44 0.81 22.77 19.13
N VAL A 45 1.48 23.92 18.99
CA VAL A 45 2.60 24.32 19.86
C VAL A 45 2.14 24.46 21.31
N ASP A 46 1.01 25.13 21.54
CA ASP A 46 0.46 25.34 22.88
C ASP A 46 0.00 24.03 23.51
N TYR A 47 -0.62 23.14 22.72
CA TYR A 47 -0.91 21.77 23.13
C TYR A 47 0.36 21.01 23.51
N LEU A 48 1.41 21.04 22.69
CA LEU A 48 2.66 20.32 22.97
C LEU A 48 3.35 20.82 24.24
N LYS A 49 3.31 22.13 24.52
CA LYS A 49 3.88 22.73 25.72
C LYS A 49 3.07 22.46 26.99
N SER A 50 1.74 22.51 26.89
CA SER A 50 0.84 22.36 28.05
C SER A 50 0.47 20.91 28.34
N GLN A 51 0.39 20.07 27.31
CA GLN A 51 -0.22 18.73 27.33
C GLN A 51 -1.66 18.76 27.89
N ASP A 52 -2.37 19.89 27.73
CA ASP A 52 -3.73 20.05 28.23
C ASP A 52 -4.76 19.48 27.24
N GLU A 53 -5.14 18.23 27.47
CA GLU A 53 -6.12 17.50 26.66
C GLU A 53 -7.53 18.10 26.74
N ALA A 54 -7.86 18.78 27.84
CA ALA A 54 -9.17 19.40 28.01
C ALA A 54 -9.31 20.70 27.22
N LEU A 55 -8.18 21.41 27.05
CA LEU A 55 -8.13 22.65 26.26
C LEU A 55 -8.05 22.38 24.75
N TYR A 56 -7.40 21.29 24.34
CA TYR A 56 -7.22 20.91 22.93
C TYR A 56 -7.63 19.45 22.63
N PRO A 57 -8.91 19.09 22.86
CA PRO A 57 -9.35 17.70 22.76
C PRO A 57 -9.22 17.14 21.33
N GLU A 58 -9.45 17.95 20.30
CA GLU A 58 -9.36 17.52 18.90
C GLU A 58 -7.91 17.25 18.48
N ILE A 59 -6.97 18.12 18.89
CA ILE A 59 -5.53 17.94 18.64
C ILE A 59 -5.04 16.69 19.36
N HIS A 60 -5.46 16.50 20.62
CA HIS A 60 -5.11 15.31 21.38
C HIS A 60 -5.58 14.03 20.67
N LYS A 61 -6.86 13.97 20.26
CA LYS A 61 -7.41 12.80 19.57
C LYS A 61 -6.74 12.56 18.21
N ALA A 62 -6.52 13.60 17.42
CA ALA A 62 -5.81 13.49 16.14
C ALA A 62 -4.37 12.98 16.33
N CYS A 63 -3.68 13.44 17.37
CA CYS A 63 -2.35 12.98 17.74
C CYS A 63 -2.35 11.50 18.14
N GLN A 64 -3.33 11.04 18.91
CA GLN A 64 -3.49 9.62 19.26
C GLN A 64 -3.62 8.75 17.99
N ILE A 65 -4.48 9.14 17.04
CA ILE A 65 -4.66 8.42 15.77
C ILE A 65 -3.33 8.36 15.00
N PHE A 66 -2.62 9.50 14.93
CA PHE A 66 -1.35 9.57 14.22
C PHE A 66 -0.26 8.68 14.83
N GLN A 67 -0.19 8.63 16.16
CA GLN A 67 0.83 7.89 16.93
C GLN A 67 0.55 6.38 17.01
N GLN A 68 -0.72 5.98 17.12
CA GLN A 68 -1.10 4.56 17.19
C GLN A 68 -0.83 3.82 15.88
N ASP A 69 -0.82 4.54 14.76
CA ASP A 69 -0.53 4.02 13.40
C ASP A 69 -1.30 2.74 13.07
N CYS A 70 -2.56 2.68 13.51
CA CYS A 70 -3.43 1.51 13.40
C CYS A 70 -4.38 1.60 12.19
N LEU A 71 -5.28 0.61 12.06
CA LEU A 71 -6.32 0.55 11.02
C LEU A 71 -7.11 1.85 10.89
N SER A 72 -7.51 2.47 12.01
CA SER A 72 -8.26 3.73 12.01
C SER A 72 -7.51 4.88 11.33
N ARG A 73 -6.17 4.89 11.42
CA ARG A 73 -5.36 5.86 10.69
C ARG A 73 -5.35 5.58 9.19
N ALA A 74 -5.21 4.30 8.82
CA ALA A 74 -5.19 3.89 7.43
C ALA A 74 -6.48 4.28 6.71
N GLU A 75 -7.62 4.02 7.34
CA GLU A 75 -8.96 4.36 6.85
C GLU A 75 -9.11 5.89 6.71
N LEU A 76 -8.89 6.62 7.79
CA LEU A 76 -9.00 8.09 7.82
C LEU A 76 -8.17 8.75 6.72
N GLU A 77 -6.91 8.36 6.57
CA GLU A 77 -6.05 8.92 5.53
C GLU A 77 -6.52 8.57 4.12
N ALA A 78 -7.07 7.38 3.88
CA ALA A 78 -7.57 6.99 2.56
C ALA A 78 -8.81 7.82 2.17
N LEU A 79 -9.74 8.03 3.11
CA LEU A 79 -10.95 8.83 2.88
C LEU A 79 -10.61 10.33 2.69
N ILE A 80 -9.64 10.85 3.42
CA ILE A 80 -9.12 12.22 3.16
C ILE A 80 -8.54 12.31 1.75
N LEU A 81 -7.81 11.28 1.31
CA LEU A 81 -7.10 11.26 0.04
C LEU A 81 -8.03 11.17 -1.18
N VAL A 82 -9.16 10.47 -1.04
CA VAL A 82 -10.19 10.40 -2.10
C VAL A 82 -11.04 11.68 -2.15
N GLY A 83 -10.92 12.55 -1.14
CA GLY A 83 -11.53 13.88 -1.10
C GLY A 83 -12.92 13.93 -0.47
N GLU A 84 -13.28 12.94 0.35
CA GLU A 84 -14.52 13.00 1.13
C GLU A 84 -14.53 14.19 2.10
N SER A 85 -15.74 14.66 2.41
CA SER A 85 -15.94 15.78 3.34
C SER A 85 -15.67 15.37 4.79
N ASP A 86 -15.37 16.35 5.65
CA ASP A 86 -15.14 16.09 7.08
C ASP A 86 -16.33 15.41 7.77
N ALA A 87 -17.56 15.65 7.29
CA ALA A 87 -18.77 15.06 7.84
C ALA A 87 -18.95 13.59 7.44
N GLU A 88 -18.69 13.25 6.18
CA GLU A 88 -18.74 11.86 5.69
C GLU A 88 -17.69 11.00 6.39
N ILE A 89 -16.44 11.48 6.41
CA ILE A 89 -15.34 10.78 7.09
C ILE A 89 -15.62 10.59 8.59
N ALA A 90 -16.19 11.61 9.24
CA ALA A 90 -16.56 11.53 10.64
C ALA A 90 -17.60 10.42 10.92
N GLU A 91 -18.59 10.28 10.04
CA GLU A 91 -19.57 9.19 10.11
C GLU A 91 -18.93 7.82 9.90
N HIS A 92 -18.06 7.69 8.88
CA HIS A 92 -17.37 6.44 8.57
C HIS A 92 -16.43 5.98 9.70
N CYS A 93 -15.64 6.90 10.28
CA CYS A 93 -14.61 6.57 11.26
C CYS A 93 -15.06 6.67 12.73
N ASP A 94 -16.34 6.97 13.01
CA ASP A 94 -16.86 7.28 14.35
C ASP A 94 -16.05 8.38 15.06
N LEU A 95 -15.82 9.49 14.34
CA LEU A 95 -15.08 10.67 14.81
C LEU A 95 -15.97 11.92 14.76
N SER A 96 -15.48 13.04 15.32
CA SER A 96 -16.09 14.34 15.04
C SER A 96 -15.49 14.96 13.78
N PRO A 97 -16.26 15.76 13.00
CA PRO A 97 -15.73 16.48 11.85
C PRO A 97 -14.54 17.39 12.21
N GLU A 98 -14.53 17.94 13.43
CA GLU A 98 -13.44 18.77 13.92
C GLU A 98 -12.14 17.97 14.10
N VAL A 99 -12.20 16.72 14.58
CA VAL A 99 -11.03 15.84 14.66
C VAL A 99 -10.48 15.53 13.28
N VAL A 100 -11.35 15.24 12.31
CA VAL A 100 -10.95 14.99 10.90
C VAL A 100 -10.26 16.23 10.33
N ASN A 101 -10.84 17.42 10.54
CA ASN A 101 -10.28 18.69 10.07
C ASN A 101 -8.90 18.97 10.66
N VAL A 102 -8.74 18.78 11.98
CA VAL A 102 -7.47 18.96 12.68
C VAL A 102 -6.45 17.92 12.22
N TYR A 103 -6.87 16.68 12.03
CA TYR A 103 -6.00 15.61 11.56
C TYR A 103 -5.43 15.91 10.17
N GLU A 104 -6.29 16.27 9.21
CA GLU A 104 -5.89 16.69 7.86
C GLU A 104 -4.91 17.84 7.95
N LYS A 105 -5.23 18.91 8.68
CA LYS A 105 -4.39 20.11 8.70
C LYS A 105 -3.01 19.90 9.33
N LEU A 106 -2.89 19.08 10.37
CA LEU A 106 -1.64 18.89 11.12
C LEU A 106 -0.79 17.73 10.59
N PHE A 107 -1.42 16.60 10.28
CA PHE A 107 -0.74 15.34 10.03
C PHE A 107 -0.79 14.90 8.56
N PHE A 108 -1.82 15.31 7.82
CA PHE A 108 -2.09 14.80 6.49
C PHE A 108 -2.61 15.89 5.52
N SER A 109 -1.93 17.03 5.49
CA SER A 109 -2.38 18.22 4.75
C SER A 109 -2.21 18.00 3.26
N LEU A 110 -3.30 17.62 2.59
CA LEU A 110 -3.28 17.15 1.20
C LEU A 110 -4.40 17.73 0.34
N ARG A 111 -5.53 18.15 0.92
CA ARG A 111 -6.71 18.58 0.15
C ARG A 111 -6.49 19.83 -0.69
N HIS A 112 -5.45 20.60 -0.39
CA HIS A 112 -5.05 21.76 -1.19
C HIS A 112 -4.33 21.38 -2.50
N ARG A 113 -4.21 20.09 -2.83
CA ARG A 113 -3.51 19.58 -4.01
C ARG A 113 -4.51 18.98 -4.99
N ASP A 114 -4.70 19.68 -6.11
CA ASP A 114 -5.77 19.38 -7.07
C ASP A 114 -5.47 18.24 -8.06
N THR A 115 -4.27 17.65 -8.05
CA THR A 115 -3.90 16.60 -9.02
C THR A 115 -3.06 15.48 -8.42
N PRO A 116 -3.37 14.20 -8.73
CA PRO A 116 -2.47 13.08 -8.49
C PRO A 116 -1.11 13.40 -9.12
N SER A 117 -0.07 13.43 -8.28
CA SER A 117 1.30 13.72 -8.69
C SER A 117 2.21 12.66 -8.10
N ASP A 118 3.39 12.47 -8.71
CA ASP A 118 4.46 11.64 -8.13
C ASP A 118 4.76 12.03 -6.67
N TRP A 119 4.52 13.29 -6.34
CA TRP A 119 4.61 13.79 -4.97
C TRP A 119 3.56 13.13 -4.05
N LEU A 120 2.27 13.12 -4.41
CA LEU A 120 1.23 12.46 -3.62
C LEU A 120 1.54 10.96 -3.48
N LEU A 121 1.84 10.30 -4.60
CA LEU A 121 2.19 8.88 -4.61
C LEU A 121 3.35 8.57 -3.65
N LYS A 122 4.43 9.35 -3.71
CA LYS A 122 5.60 9.20 -2.85
C LYS A 122 5.29 9.41 -1.37
N HIS A 123 4.39 10.35 -1.05
CA HIS A 123 4.14 10.78 0.33
C HIS A 123 2.96 10.07 1.01
N THR A 124 2.02 9.48 0.27
CA THR A 124 0.89 8.73 0.82
C THR A 124 1.05 7.22 0.67
N VAL A 125 1.50 6.75 -0.51
CA VAL A 125 1.65 5.33 -0.81
C VAL A 125 3.07 4.83 -0.54
N GLY A 126 4.09 5.67 -0.75
CA GLY A 126 5.49 5.31 -0.55
C GLY A 126 6.15 4.74 -1.81
N ALA A 127 6.86 3.61 -1.69
CA ALA A 127 7.62 3.00 -2.80
C ALA A 127 7.01 1.68 -3.35
N PRO A 128 5.74 1.66 -3.78
CA PRO A 128 5.02 0.40 -4.04
C PRO A 128 5.34 -0.24 -5.40
N HIS A 129 5.49 0.57 -6.46
CA HIS A 129 5.24 0.11 -7.83
C HIS A 129 6.37 -0.75 -8.43
N PHE A 130 7.55 -0.78 -7.81
CA PHE A 130 8.67 -1.62 -8.25
C PHE A 130 9.17 -2.59 -7.18
N THR A 131 8.81 -2.42 -5.91
CA THR A 131 9.33 -3.25 -4.81
C THR A 131 8.25 -3.98 -4.02
N GLY A 132 6.98 -3.81 -4.39
CA GLY A 132 5.82 -4.23 -3.59
C GLY A 132 5.58 -3.29 -2.40
N PHE A 133 4.41 -3.40 -1.76
CA PHE A 133 4.14 -2.68 -0.51
C PHE A 133 5.09 -3.15 0.61
N LYS A 134 5.98 -2.26 1.05
CA LYS A 134 6.95 -2.55 2.11
C LYS A 134 6.23 -2.77 3.43
N ASP A 135 6.69 -3.77 4.18
CA ASP A 135 6.10 -4.25 5.42
C ASP A 135 4.63 -4.69 5.29
N HIS A 136 4.10 -4.70 4.05
CA HIS A 136 2.74 -5.11 3.70
C HIS A 136 1.65 -4.30 4.40
N HIS A 137 1.88 -2.99 4.53
CA HIS A 137 0.98 -2.10 5.24
C HIS A 137 -0.29 -1.84 4.45
N LEU A 138 -1.42 -2.23 5.03
CA LEU A 138 -2.78 -1.96 4.56
C LEU A 138 -2.98 -0.49 4.16
N ARG A 139 -2.42 0.43 4.95
CA ARG A 139 -2.40 1.88 4.68
C ARG A 139 -1.89 2.25 3.29
N GLN A 140 -0.85 1.57 2.80
CA GLN A 140 -0.30 1.86 1.47
C GLN A 140 -1.26 1.38 0.38
N LEU A 141 -1.86 0.20 0.53
CA LEU A 141 -2.85 -0.31 -0.42
C LEU A 141 -4.06 0.62 -0.51
N TRP A 142 -4.62 1.03 0.64
CA TRP A 142 -5.78 1.93 0.68
C TRP A 142 -5.44 3.31 0.11
N ALA A 143 -4.27 3.87 0.41
CA ALA A 143 -3.82 5.10 -0.21
C ALA A 143 -3.64 4.96 -1.74
N TRP A 144 -3.22 3.78 -2.22
CA TRP A 144 -3.12 3.52 -3.66
C TRP A 144 -4.49 3.50 -4.34
N PHE A 145 -5.49 2.84 -3.74
CA PHE A 145 -6.88 2.87 -4.22
C PHE A 145 -7.48 4.26 -4.18
N ALA A 146 -7.25 5.03 -3.11
CA ALA A 146 -7.75 6.40 -3.02
C ALA A 146 -7.21 7.32 -4.13
N LEU A 147 -5.98 7.08 -4.61
CA LEU A 147 -5.37 7.88 -5.67
C LEU A 147 -5.74 7.46 -7.10
N HIS A 148 -6.01 6.18 -7.34
CA HIS A 148 -6.18 5.62 -8.69
C HIS A 148 -7.56 5.04 -8.95
N GLY A 149 -8.29 4.74 -7.88
CA GLY A 149 -9.62 4.15 -7.91
C GLY A 149 -10.72 5.19 -8.01
N VAL A 150 -11.92 4.68 -8.28
CA VAL A 150 -13.16 5.42 -8.10
C VAL A 150 -13.52 5.29 -6.60
N PRO A 151 -14.02 6.33 -5.91
CA PRO A 151 -14.33 6.27 -4.48
C PRO A 151 -15.08 4.99 -4.03
N GLU A 152 -16.06 4.54 -4.83
CA GLU A 152 -16.85 3.36 -4.52
C GLU A 152 -16.05 2.05 -4.51
N VAL A 153 -14.90 2.03 -5.22
CA VAL A 153 -13.96 0.89 -5.17
C VAL A 153 -13.20 0.91 -3.85
N LEU A 154 -12.80 2.08 -3.35
CA LEU A 154 -12.13 2.19 -2.05
C LEU A 154 -13.04 1.68 -0.92
N ASP A 155 -14.32 2.08 -0.94
CA ASP A 155 -15.31 1.64 0.03
C ASP A 155 -15.47 0.12 0.02
N GLN A 156 -15.56 -0.49 -1.17
CA GLN A 156 -15.63 -1.95 -1.30
C GLN A 156 -14.39 -2.64 -0.77
N VAL A 157 -13.20 -2.06 -0.99
CA VAL A 157 -11.93 -2.60 -0.49
C VAL A 157 -11.88 -2.54 1.04
N ILE A 158 -12.24 -1.39 1.63
CA ILE A 158 -12.27 -1.21 3.09
C ILE A 158 -13.34 -2.11 3.73
N TRP A 159 -14.54 -2.14 3.18
CA TRP A 159 -15.63 -2.99 3.68
C TRP A 159 -15.26 -4.47 3.64
N ALA A 160 -14.73 -4.95 2.50
CA ALA A 160 -14.34 -6.35 2.36
C ALA A 160 -13.22 -6.74 3.35
N TYR A 161 -12.36 -5.79 3.75
CA TYR A 161 -11.37 -6.02 4.79
C TYR A 161 -12.01 -6.27 6.16
N PHE A 162 -12.92 -5.39 6.59
CA PHE A 162 -13.54 -5.49 7.90
C PHE A 162 -14.43 -6.72 8.05
N GLU A 163 -15.13 -7.13 6.98
CA GLU A 163 -15.90 -8.38 6.98
C GLU A 163 -15.00 -9.60 7.20
N GLU A 164 -13.83 -9.66 6.56
CA GLU A 164 -12.91 -10.79 6.72
C GLU A 164 -12.09 -10.72 8.03
N LEU A 165 -11.88 -9.52 8.56
CA LEU A 165 -11.15 -9.33 9.83
C LEU A 165 -11.82 -10.06 10.99
N GLU A 166 -13.14 -10.25 10.96
CA GLU A 166 -13.87 -11.04 11.98
C GLU A 166 -13.43 -12.51 12.04
N HIS A 167 -12.66 -12.99 11.07
CA HIS A 167 -12.27 -14.38 10.92
C HIS A 167 -10.77 -14.62 11.12
N THR A 168 -10.01 -13.60 11.52
CA THR A 168 -8.55 -13.69 11.68
C THR A 168 -8.00 -12.73 12.74
N ASP A 169 -6.92 -13.12 13.41
CA ASP A 169 -6.18 -12.26 14.36
C ASP A 169 -5.12 -11.37 13.66
N ASP A 170 -5.00 -11.46 12.33
CA ASP A 170 -4.03 -10.70 11.52
C ASP A 170 -4.61 -9.34 11.09
N MET A 171 -3.83 -8.27 11.21
CA MET A 171 -4.21 -6.90 10.81
C MET A 171 -3.48 -6.43 9.53
N GLY A 172 -2.88 -7.35 8.77
CA GLY A 172 -2.17 -7.07 7.53
C GLY A 172 -2.99 -7.29 6.25
N LEU A 173 -2.31 -7.23 5.09
CA LEU A 173 -2.92 -7.50 3.78
C LEU A 173 -3.34 -8.97 3.58
N SER A 174 -2.88 -9.87 4.43
CA SER A 174 -3.21 -11.31 4.42
C SER A 174 -4.68 -11.57 4.65
N VAL A 175 -5.38 -10.65 5.33
CA VAL A 175 -6.84 -10.68 5.56
C VAL A 175 -7.59 -10.83 4.24
N TYR A 176 -7.13 -10.19 3.15
CA TYR A 176 -7.80 -10.35 1.86
C TYR A 176 -7.55 -11.69 1.18
N LEU A 177 -6.47 -12.38 1.54
CA LEU A 177 -5.92 -13.49 0.76
C LEU A 177 -5.99 -14.83 1.48
N HIS A 178 -6.59 -14.90 2.67
CA HIS A 178 -6.60 -16.14 3.42
C HIS A 178 -7.45 -17.22 2.73
N PRO A 179 -7.05 -18.50 2.88
CA PRO A 179 -7.86 -19.61 2.41
C PRO A 179 -9.28 -19.52 2.98
N GLY A 180 -10.27 -19.43 2.11
CA GLY A 180 -11.68 -19.32 2.51
C GLY A 180 -12.22 -17.90 2.66
N SER A 181 -11.42 -16.87 2.34
CA SER A 181 -11.92 -15.49 2.27
C SER A 181 -13.04 -15.37 1.22
N HIS A 182 -14.06 -14.58 1.54
CA HIS A 182 -15.19 -14.26 0.66
C HIS A 182 -14.91 -13.05 -0.24
N VAL A 183 -13.74 -12.42 -0.09
CA VAL A 183 -13.29 -11.33 -0.97
C VAL A 183 -13.30 -11.79 -2.42
N HIS A 184 -13.84 -10.96 -3.31
CA HIS A 184 -13.96 -11.31 -4.71
C HIS A 184 -12.58 -11.66 -5.31
N PRO A 185 -12.46 -12.75 -6.10
CA PRO A 185 -11.17 -13.20 -6.64
C PRO A 185 -10.40 -12.12 -7.43
N ASP A 186 -11.09 -11.21 -8.11
CA ASP A 186 -10.45 -10.11 -8.84
C ASP A 186 -9.74 -9.13 -7.91
N LEU A 187 -10.34 -8.82 -6.75
CA LEU A 187 -9.71 -7.98 -5.73
C LEU A 187 -8.52 -8.72 -5.09
N GLN A 188 -8.68 -10.01 -4.78
CA GLN A 188 -7.57 -10.82 -4.28
C GLN A 188 -6.40 -10.87 -5.26
N ALA A 189 -6.68 -11.03 -6.56
CA ALA A 189 -5.67 -11.05 -7.61
C ALA A 189 -4.96 -9.69 -7.75
N MET A 190 -5.71 -8.59 -7.71
CA MET A 190 -5.15 -7.25 -7.75
C MET A 190 -4.25 -6.97 -6.53
N ILE A 191 -4.69 -7.34 -5.33
CA ILE A 191 -3.88 -7.20 -4.11
C ILE A 191 -2.63 -8.08 -4.20
N ALA A 192 -2.76 -9.32 -4.68
CA ALA A 192 -1.62 -10.20 -4.91
C ALA A 192 -0.61 -9.55 -5.86
N ASP A 193 -1.06 -8.98 -6.98
CA ASP A 193 -0.19 -8.28 -7.94
C ASP A 193 0.50 -7.04 -7.32
N CYS A 194 -0.13 -6.35 -6.36
CA CYS A 194 0.49 -5.23 -5.66
C CYS A 194 1.49 -5.64 -4.55
N VAL A 195 1.32 -6.83 -3.98
CA VAL A 195 2.15 -7.36 -2.88
C VAL A 195 3.32 -8.20 -3.38
N THR A 196 3.14 -8.95 -4.47
CA THR A 196 4.23 -9.70 -5.08
C THR A 196 5.20 -8.73 -5.75
N PRO A 197 6.51 -8.78 -5.47
CA PRO A 197 7.46 -7.94 -6.18
C PRO A 197 7.37 -8.22 -7.69
N TYR A 198 7.16 -7.18 -8.48
CA TYR A 198 7.32 -7.27 -9.92
C TYR A 198 8.81 -7.44 -10.20
N PHE A 199 9.25 -8.67 -10.41
CA PHE A 199 10.56 -8.95 -10.98
C PHE A 199 10.40 -8.89 -12.51
N PRO A 200 10.87 -7.83 -13.21
CA PRO A 200 11.11 -8.00 -14.63
C PRO A 200 12.11 -9.14 -14.79
N PRO A 201 12.07 -9.94 -15.86
CA PRO A 201 12.97 -11.08 -16.06
C PRO A 201 14.39 -10.55 -16.34
N LEU A 202 15.08 -10.14 -15.27
CA LEU A 202 16.43 -9.59 -15.29
C LEU A 202 17.46 -10.69 -14.98
N TYR A 203 17.01 -11.89 -14.57
CA TYR A 203 17.87 -13.05 -14.36
C TYR A 203 17.63 -14.14 -15.39
N GLN A 204 18.71 -14.75 -15.87
CA GLN A 204 18.69 -15.75 -16.94
C GLN A 204 17.89 -17.01 -16.57
N TRP A 205 17.83 -17.36 -15.28
CA TRP A 205 16.99 -18.46 -14.79
C TRP A 205 15.49 -18.18 -14.88
N ASP A 206 15.07 -16.92 -14.78
CA ASP A 206 13.66 -16.54 -14.97
C ASP A 206 13.25 -16.73 -16.43
N GLN A 207 14.17 -16.48 -17.38
CA GLN A 207 13.95 -16.77 -18.80
C GLN A 207 13.90 -18.29 -19.06
N VAL A 208 14.72 -19.10 -18.37
CA VAL A 208 14.67 -20.57 -18.44
C VAL A 208 13.32 -21.09 -17.93
N PHE A 209 12.86 -20.57 -16.79
CA PHE A 209 11.57 -20.94 -16.20
C PHE A 209 10.40 -20.55 -17.11
N LEU A 210 10.41 -19.33 -17.64
CA LEU A 210 9.39 -18.85 -18.58
C LEU A 210 9.37 -19.71 -19.86
N ARG A 211 10.53 -20.21 -20.31
CA ARG A 211 10.65 -21.10 -21.47
C ARG A 211 10.17 -22.53 -21.18
N TYR A 212 10.46 -23.10 -20.01
CA TYR A 212 9.87 -24.37 -19.58
C TYR A 212 8.35 -24.30 -19.47
N TYR A 213 7.85 -23.18 -18.94
CA TYR A 213 6.41 -22.95 -18.86
C TYR A 213 5.77 -22.89 -20.26
N GLN A 214 6.41 -22.18 -21.21
CA GLN A 214 5.95 -22.09 -22.60
C GLN A 214 6.01 -23.44 -23.33
N SER A 215 7.05 -24.25 -23.14
CA SER A 215 7.18 -25.56 -23.80
C SER A 215 6.18 -26.60 -23.30
N ILE A 216 5.77 -26.51 -22.04
CA ILE A 216 4.68 -27.32 -21.48
C ILE A 216 3.34 -26.94 -22.13
N GLN A 217 3.15 -25.66 -22.49
CA GLN A 217 1.94 -25.20 -23.21
C GLN A 217 1.90 -25.62 -24.68
N GLU A 218 3.05 -25.97 -25.28
CA GLU A 218 3.12 -26.47 -26.67
C GLU A 218 2.82 -27.98 -26.81
N LEU A 219 2.59 -28.70 -25.71
CA LEU A 219 2.15 -30.10 -25.73
C LEU A 219 0.70 -30.20 -26.25
N PRO A 220 0.37 -31.20 -27.09
CA PRO A 220 -0.93 -31.29 -27.73
C PRO A 220 -2.04 -31.43 -26.70
N ILE A 221 -2.90 -30.42 -26.75
CA ILE A 221 -3.97 -30.07 -25.83
C ILE A 221 -5.11 -31.10 -25.90
N SER A 222 -5.41 -31.80 -24.80
CA SER A 222 -6.74 -32.40 -24.60
C SER A 222 -7.79 -31.31 -24.39
N GLU A 223 -9.04 -31.56 -24.78
CA GLU A 223 -10.21 -30.66 -24.89
C GLU A 223 -10.53 -29.68 -23.72
N GLU A 224 -9.75 -29.63 -22.65
CA GLU A 224 -9.94 -28.77 -21.47
C GLU A 224 -9.56 -27.28 -21.68
N LEU A 225 -9.17 -26.87 -22.89
CA LEU A 225 -8.59 -25.55 -23.17
C LEU A 225 -9.49 -24.60 -23.99
N GLN A 226 -10.82 -24.80 -23.97
CA GLN A 226 -11.76 -23.77 -24.45
C GLN A 226 -11.99 -22.62 -23.45
N THR A 227 -11.28 -22.60 -22.33
CA THR A 227 -11.22 -21.46 -21.40
C THR A 227 -9.93 -20.64 -21.61
N PRO A 228 -10.00 -19.30 -21.77
CA PRO A 228 -8.83 -18.42 -21.91
C PRO A 228 -7.98 -18.46 -20.63
N PRO A 229 -6.71 -18.00 -20.64
CA PRO A 229 -5.68 -18.40 -19.67
C PRO A 229 -6.02 -17.95 -18.25
N SER A 230 -6.72 -18.81 -17.51
CA SER A 230 -7.17 -18.58 -16.13
C SER A 230 -6.32 -19.37 -15.11
N GLN A 231 -5.11 -19.80 -15.48
CA GLN A 231 -4.42 -20.88 -14.77
C GLN A 231 -3.31 -20.47 -13.80
N ASP A 232 -3.18 -19.18 -13.44
CA ASP A 232 -2.13 -18.74 -12.50
C ASP A 232 -2.60 -17.79 -11.37
N TYR A 233 -3.87 -17.35 -11.35
CA TYR A 233 -4.38 -16.46 -10.28
C TYR A 233 -4.33 -17.10 -8.90
N GLN A 234 -4.76 -18.36 -8.79
CA GLN A 234 -4.71 -19.10 -7.53
C GLN A 234 -3.26 -19.27 -7.05
N THR A 235 -2.30 -19.44 -7.97
CA THR A 235 -0.88 -19.52 -7.62
C THR A 235 -0.38 -18.19 -7.09
N LYS A 236 -0.68 -17.08 -7.76
CA LYS A 236 -0.32 -15.72 -7.31
C LYS A 236 -0.88 -15.40 -5.92
N ILE A 237 -2.17 -15.69 -5.69
CA ILE A 237 -2.82 -15.50 -4.40
C ILE A 237 -2.13 -16.35 -3.32
N LYS A 238 -1.84 -17.62 -3.60
CA LYS A 238 -1.13 -18.50 -2.65
C LYS A 238 0.28 -18.01 -2.33
N VAL A 239 1.03 -17.53 -3.32
CA VAL A 239 2.38 -16.96 -3.13
C VAL A 239 2.31 -15.70 -2.28
N ALA A 240 1.42 -14.76 -2.62
CA ALA A 240 1.23 -13.54 -1.87
C ALA A 240 0.82 -13.82 -0.41
N TYR A 241 -0.15 -14.71 -0.19
CA TYR A 241 -0.57 -15.13 1.15
C TYR A 241 0.60 -15.75 1.94
N GLY A 242 1.41 -16.60 1.29
CA GLY A 242 2.61 -17.17 1.90
C GLY A 242 3.64 -16.12 2.31
N VAL A 243 3.93 -15.13 1.44
CA VAL A 243 4.85 -14.02 1.73
C VAL A 243 4.39 -13.25 2.98
N LEU A 244 3.10 -12.92 3.05
CA LEU A 244 2.50 -12.14 4.13
C LEU A 244 2.53 -12.87 5.47
N THR A 245 2.08 -14.13 5.49
CA THR A 245 1.87 -14.87 6.74
C THR A 245 3.12 -15.52 7.32
N SER A 246 4.07 -15.90 6.47
CA SER A 246 5.30 -16.55 6.94
C SER A 246 6.44 -15.57 7.24
N GLY A 247 6.23 -14.28 6.97
CA GLY A 247 7.29 -13.26 7.08
C GLY A 247 8.49 -13.63 6.22
N LEU A 248 8.27 -14.36 5.13
CA LEU A 248 9.29 -14.67 4.12
C LEU A 248 9.88 -13.33 3.69
N LYS A 249 11.00 -12.95 4.31
CA LYS A 249 11.85 -11.91 3.77
C LYS A 249 12.29 -12.46 2.44
N VAL A 250 11.64 -12.03 1.36
CA VAL A 250 12.13 -12.18 -0.01
C VAL A 250 13.39 -11.32 -0.09
N THR A 251 14.43 -11.74 0.63
CA THR A 251 15.78 -11.32 0.34
C THR A 251 16.10 -11.97 -1.00
N ALA A 252 16.86 -11.28 -1.84
CA ALA A 252 17.49 -11.92 -2.99
C ALA A 252 18.22 -13.23 -2.62
N ALA A 253 18.54 -13.44 -1.33
CA ALA A 253 19.18 -14.61 -0.76
C ALA A 253 18.26 -15.78 -0.35
N VAL A 254 16.92 -15.67 -0.40
CA VAL A 254 16.06 -16.89 -0.31
C VAL A 254 16.23 -17.77 -1.56
N TRP A 255 16.78 -17.20 -2.63
CA TRP A 255 17.31 -17.92 -3.79
C TRP A 255 18.84 -17.89 -3.79
N ASP A 256 19.48 -18.12 -2.64
CA ASP A 256 20.86 -18.59 -2.66
C ASP A 256 20.88 -20.01 -3.26
N CYS A 257 20.77 -20.06 -4.60
CA CYS A 257 20.96 -21.24 -5.43
C CYS A 257 22.43 -21.65 -5.46
N ASN A 258 23.10 -21.62 -4.30
CA ASN A 258 24.31 -22.39 -4.04
C ASN A 258 23.99 -23.88 -3.80
N LEU A 259 22.80 -24.35 -4.20
CA LEU A 259 22.69 -25.72 -4.65
C LEU A 259 23.62 -25.87 -5.86
N PRO A 260 24.54 -26.85 -5.86
CA PRO A 260 25.42 -27.07 -7.00
C PRO A 260 24.56 -27.62 -8.14
N ILE A 261 23.91 -26.72 -8.89
CA ILE A 261 23.40 -27.02 -10.21
C ILE A 261 24.65 -27.25 -11.04
N LYS A 262 24.88 -28.51 -11.40
CA LYS A 262 26.12 -28.97 -12.04
C LYS A 262 26.35 -28.36 -13.43
N GLU A 263 25.38 -27.64 -13.97
CA GLU A 263 25.39 -27.08 -15.33
C GLU A 263 24.90 -25.63 -15.30
N SER A 264 25.52 -24.77 -16.11
CA SER A 264 25.22 -23.33 -16.13
C SER A 264 23.87 -23.04 -16.78
N PRO A 265 23.15 -21.97 -16.40
CA PRO A 265 21.87 -21.58 -17.02
C PRO A 265 21.92 -21.49 -18.55
N THR A 266 23.08 -21.13 -19.10
CA THR A 266 23.31 -21.08 -20.55
C THR A 266 23.28 -22.47 -21.18
N GLU A 267 23.91 -23.48 -20.55
CA GLU A 267 23.93 -24.87 -21.04
C GLU A 267 22.55 -25.51 -20.97
N GLU A 268 21.79 -25.23 -19.90
CA GLU A 268 20.42 -25.72 -19.75
C GLU A 268 19.48 -25.11 -20.81
N LEU A 269 19.62 -23.81 -21.12
CA LEU A 269 18.89 -23.15 -22.20
C LEU A 269 19.18 -23.76 -23.58
N GLU A 270 20.45 -24.05 -23.87
CA GLU A 270 20.84 -24.71 -25.13
C GLU A 270 20.26 -26.13 -25.22
N ASN A 271 20.19 -26.84 -24.10
CA ASN A 271 19.62 -28.19 -24.04
C ASN A 271 18.10 -28.19 -24.32
N ILE A 272 17.37 -27.24 -23.73
CA ILE A 272 15.92 -27.08 -23.95
C ILE A 272 15.62 -26.74 -25.41
N LEU A 273 16.35 -25.79 -25.99
CA LEU A 273 16.19 -25.41 -27.41
C LEU A 273 16.46 -26.60 -28.34
N ARG A 274 17.47 -27.41 -28.01
CA ARG A 274 17.81 -28.63 -28.76
C ARG A 274 16.71 -29.70 -28.68
N ILE A 275 16.07 -29.88 -27.52
CA ILE A 275 14.96 -30.81 -27.35
C ILE A 275 13.73 -30.37 -28.17
N LEU A 276 13.42 -29.08 -28.18
CA LEU A 276 12.29 -28.52 -28.92
C LEU A 276 12.48 -28.59 -30.45
N ASP A 277 13.70 -28.36 -30.95
CA ASP A 277 14.01 -28.52 -32.37
C ASP A 277 13.90 -29.99 -32.82
N LEU A 278 14.33 -30.94 -31.98
CA LEU A 278 14.19 -32.37 -32.25
C LEU A 278 12.71 -32.79 -32.32
N GLN A 279 11.86 -32.25 -31.45
CA GLN A 279 10.41 -32.52 -31.46
C GLN A 279 9.71 -31.96 -32.70
N LYS A 280 10.14 -30.79 -33.20
CA LYS A 280 9.64 -30.21 -34.46
C LYS A 280 10.03 -31.05 -35.69
N THR A 281 11.24 -31.61 -35.72
CA THR A 281 11.66 -32.49 -36.82
C THR A 281 11.00 -33.88 -36.80
N ALA A 282 10.54 -34.36 -35.65
CA ALA A 282 9.85 -35.64 -35.51
C ALA A 282 8.34 -35.58 -35.84
N SER A 283 7.80 -34.37 -36.02
CA SER A 283 6.37 -34.11 -36.28
C SER A 283 6.05 -33.76 -37.74
N LEU A 284 7.04 -33.89 -38.64
CA LEU A 284 6.94 -33.78 -40.11
C LEU A 284 6.90 -35.17 -40.75
#